data_AF-A0A960QUC1-F1
#
_entry.id   AF-A0A960QUC1-F1
#
_cell.length_a   1.000
_cell.length_b   1.000
_cell.length_c   1.000
_cell.angle_alpha   90.00
_cell.angle_beta   90.00
_cell.angle_gamma   90.00
#
_symmetry.space_group_name_H-M   'P 1'
#
loop_
_entity.id
_entity.type
_entity.pdbx_description
1 polymer ?
#
loop_
_entity_poly.entity_id
_entity_poly.type
_entity_poly.pdbx_seq_one_letter_code
_entity_poly.pdbx_strand_id
1 'polypeptide(L)'
;YSFPFHNYFNGKHIRGCGWFPDRHIRLYNKTATHFSDDYVHEKILTKGLKEVKLTHAVKHYSYRSISDFLKKMENYSSLYAQQNRQKKSSSLLKALLKSSYTFFKSYFLQKGFLDGREGFIISNYNAQTTFYKYLKLEELNLSDATLSTLSPRRKR
;
A
#
# COMPACT_ATOMS: atom_id res chain seq x y z
N TYR A 1 -6.85 5.81 21.39
CA TYR A 1 -8.07 5.02 21.08
C TYR A 1 -8.01 4.55 19.65
N SER A 2 -8.30 3.27 19.44
CA SER A 2 -8.42 2.68 18.11
C SER A 2 -9.86 2.30 17.80
N PHE A 3 -10.18 2.23 16.51
CA PHE A 3 -11.51 1.93 15.99
C PHE A 3 -11.41 0.82 14.94
N PRO A 4 -12.36 -0.13 14.90
CA PRO A 4 -12.52 -1.00 13.75
C PRO A 4 -12.99 -0.18 12.54
N PHE A 5 -12.47 -0.48 11.37
CA PHE A 5 -12.86 0.14 10.11
C PHE A 5 -13.52 -0.92 9.22
N HIS A 6 -14.73 -0.62 8.76
CA HIS A 6 -15.42 -1.43 7.77
C HIS A 6 -15.27 -0.75 6.41
N ASN A 7 -14.51 -1.39 5.51
CA ASN A 7 -14.17 -0.82 4.22
C ASN A 7 -15.29 -1.09 3.21
N TYR A 8 -15.85 -0.03 2.64
CA TYR A 8 -16.92 -0.11 1.64
C TYR A 8 -16.41 0.28 0.25
N PHE A 9 -16.84 -0.48 -0.75
CA PHE A 9 -16.64 -0.17 -2.17
C PHE A 9 -17.92 -0.45 -2.95
N ASN A 10 -18.36 0.49 -3.78
CA ASN A 10 -19.67 0.44 -4.47
C ASN A 10 -20.85 0.11 -3.54
N GLY A 11 -20.85 0.68 -2.32
CA GLY A 11 -21.90 0.42 -1.32
C GLY A 11 -21.83 -0.94 -0.63
N LYS A 12 -20.92 -1.83 -1.02
CA LYS A 12 -20.72 -3.15 -0.43
C LYS A 12 -19.60 -3.13 0.63
N HIS A 13 -19.85 -3.74 1.78
CA HIS A 13 -18.79 -4.00 2.77
C HIS A 13 -17.89 -5.12 2.27
N ILE A 14 -16.61 -4.81 2.05
CA ILE A 14 -15.61 -5.74 1.54
C ILE A 14 -14.96 -6.47 2.73
N ARG A 15 -15.04 -7.80 2.74
CA ARG A 15 -14.52 -8.63 3.83
C ARG A 15 -13.28 -9.44 3.42
N GLY A 16 -13.05 -9.60 2.13
CA GLY A 16 -11.91 -10.26 1.54
C GLY A 16 -10.84 -9.28 1.05
N CYS A 17 -9.98 -9.74 0.14
CA CYS A 17 -8.91 -8.95 -0.50
C CYS A 17 -7.89 -8.33 0.47
N GLY A 18 -7.86 -8.80 1.73
CA GLY A 18 -7.02 -8.25 2.79
C GLY A 18 -7.51 -6.92 3.36
N TRP A 19 -8.75 -6.50 3.09
CA TRP A 19 -9.33 -5.25 3.60
C TRP A 19 -10.00 -5.38 4.97
N PHE A 20 -10.13 -6.61 5.47
CA PHE A 20 -10.74 -6.91 6.76
C PHE A 20 -10.01 -8.10 7.41
N PRO A 21 -9.86 -8.13 8.76
CA PRO A 21 -10.20 -7.06 9.70
C PRO A 21 -9.25 -5.86 9.60
N ASP A 22 -9.79 -4.65 9.75
CA ASP A 22 -9.00 -3.41 9.70
C ASP A 22 -9.25 -2.55 10.95
N ARG A 23 -8.18 -1.99 11.50
CA ARG A 23 -8.23 -1.26 12.78
C ARG A 23 -7.17 -0.17 12.85
N HIS A 24 -7.60 1.05 13.13
CA HIS A 24 -6.72 2.24 13.14
C HIS A 24 -6.80 3.01 14.46
N ILE A 25 -5.67 3.52 14.92
CA ILE A 25 -5.62 4.57 15.96
C ILE A 25 -5.99 5.89 15.28
N ARG A 26 -7.08 6.52 15.74
CA ARG A 26 -7.57 7.79 15.16
C ARG A 26 -7.79 8.89 16.19
N LEU A 27 -7.83 8.54 17.47
CA LEU A 27 -7.92 9.51 18.56
C LEU A 27 -6.76 9.29 19.51
N TYR A 28 -5.91 10.30 19.63
CA TYR A 28 -4.66 10.29 20.37
C TYR A 28 -4.34 11.72 20.83
N ASN A 29 -3.50 11.87 21.86
CA ASN A 29 -3.08 13.18 22.33
C ASN A 29 -1.89 13.68 21.50
N LYS A 30 -2.13 14.70 20.66
CA LYS A 30 -1.12 15.29 19.76
C LYS A 30 0.15 15.80 20.46
N THR A 31 0.10 16.14 21.76
CA THR A 31 1.28 16.63 22.50
C THR A 31 2.10 15.50 23.10
N ALA A 32 1.55 14.28 23.16
CA ALA A 32 2.17 13.11 23.76
C ALA A 32 2.48 12.00 22.74
N THR A 33 2.15 12.20 21.46
CA THR A 33 2.37 11.23 20.39
C THR A 33 2.89 11.92 19.14
N HIS A 34 3.69 11.21 18.36
CA HIS A 34 4.21 11.68 17.07
C HIS A 34 4.04 10.58 16.01
N PHE A 35 4.04 10.96 14.74
CA PHE A 35 4.06 10.02 13.61
C PHE A 35 5.46 9.42 13.45
N SER A 36 5.55 8.21 12.88
CA SER A 36 6.82 7.63 12.44
C SER A 36 7.33 8.31 11.17
N ASP A 37 8.63 8.27 10.94
CA ASP A 37 9.29 8.86 9.75
C ASP A 37 9.08 8.05 8.45
N ASP A 38 8.06 7.19 8.42
CA ASP A 38 7.77 6.34 7.26
C ASP A 38 7.01 7.12 6.19
N TYR A 39 7.59 7.29 4.99
CA TYR A 39 6.91 7.94 3.86
C TYR A 39 5.55 7.32 3.46
N VAL A 40 5.33 6.04 3.78
CA VAL A 40 4.08 5.33 3.51
C VAL A 40 3.74 4.47 4.73
N HIS A 41 2.47 4.50 5.16
CA HIS A 41 1.97 3.83 6.37
C HIS A 41 2.56 4.37 7.69
N GLU A 42 2.67 5.69 7.81
CA GLU A 42 2.97 6.37 9.08
C GLU A 42 2.15 5.79 10.22
N LYS A 43 2.81 5.47 11.33
CA LYS A 43 2.17 4.97 12.55
C LYS A 43 2.26 6.02 13.63
N ILE A 44 1.22 6.12 14.44
CA ILE A 44 1.24 6.94 15.65
C ILE A 44 2.04 6.17 16.71
N LEU A 45 3.16 6.74 17.13
CA LEU A 45 3.99 6.18 18.18
C LEU A 45 3.33 6.49 19.54
N THR A 46 2.95 5.43 20.26
CA THR A 46 2.19 5.50 21.53
C THR A 46 2.99 5.02 22.74
N LYS A 47 4.33 5.15 22.71
CA LYS A 47 5.20 4.60 23.77
C LYS A 47 4.79 5.11 25.15
N GLY A 48 4.48 4.19 26.06
CA GLY A 48 4.04 4.50 27.43
C GLY A 48 2.55 4.83 27.57
N LEU A 49 1.76 4.82 26.48
CA LEU A 49 0.32 5.09 26.51
C LEU A 49 -0.48 3.79 26.38
N LYS A 50 -1.58 3.69 27.13
CA LYS A 50 -2.53 2.56 27.01
C LYS A 50 -3.44 2.76 25.79
N GLU A 51 -3.42 1.81 24.87
CA GLU A 51 -4.38 1.80 23.76
C GLU A 51 -5.75 1.28 24.25
N VAL A 52 -6.76 2.15 24.20
CA VAL A 52 -8.16 1.74 24.42
C VAL A 52 -8.80 1.31 23.10
N LYS A 53 -9.35 0.09 23.09
CA LYS A 53 -9.98 -0.48 21.91
C LYS A 53 -11.49 -0.27 21.89
N LEU A 54 -11.98 0.63 21.03
CA LEU A 54 -13.41 0.82 20.82
C LEU A 54 -14.02 -0.32 19.97
N THR A 55 -15.31 -0.57 20.18
CA THR A 55 -16.06 -1.70 19.60
C THR A 55 -16.87 -1.32 18.36
N HIS A 56 -17.35 -0.07 18.28
CA HIS A 56 -18.18 0.40 17.17
C HIS A 56 -17.32 0.76 15.94
N ALA A 57 -17.69 0.20 14.80
CA ALA A 57 -16.93 0.36 13.56
C ALA A 57 -17.24 1.66 12.84
N VAL A 58 -16.20 2.28 12.29
CA VAL A 58 -16.32 3.41 11.36
C VAL A 58 -16.56 2.86 9.96
N LYS A 59 -17.61 3.33 9.28
CA LYS A 59 -17.81 3.07 7.85
C LYS A 59 -16.79 3.86 7.06
N HIS A 60 -15.92 3.17 6.33
CA HIS A 60 -14.83 3.80 5.59
C HIS A 60 -14.99 3.59 4.08
N TYR A 61 -15.09 4.68 3.34
CA TYR A 61 -15.25 4.69 1.89
C TYR A 61 -13.95 5.14 1.24
N SER A 62 -12.98 4.22 1.18
CA SER A 62 -11.62 4.49 0.67
C SER A 62 -11.61 4.99 -0.78
N TYR A 63 -12.58 4.59 -1.58
CA TYR A 63 -12.61 4.85 -3.01
C TYR A 63 -14.04 5.15 -3.45
N ARG A 64 -14.21 6.24 -4.20
CA ARG A 64 -15.51 6.70 -4.69
C ARG A 64 -15.71 6.34 -6.16
N SER A 65 -14.64 6.03 -6.89
CA SER A 65 -14.67 5.66 -8.30
C SER A 65 -13.49 4.78 -8.71
N ILE A 66 -13.55 4.19 -9.91
CA ILE A 66 -12.40 3.52 -10.55
C ILE A 66 -11.27 4.52 -10.85
N SER A 67 -11.61 5.78 -11.17
CA SER A 67 -10.61 6.83 -11.33
C SER A 67 -9.79 7.06 -10.05
N ASP A 68 -10.41 6.92 -8.87
CA ASP A 68 -9.68 7.00 -7.60
C ASP A 68 -8.73 5.82 -7.40
N PHE A 69 -9.10 4.62 -7.88
CA PHE A 69 -8.20 3.47 -7.89
C PHE A 69 -6.97 3.82 -8.73
N LEU A 70 -7.15 4.25 -9.97
CA LEU A 70 -6.04 4.54 -10.87
C LEU A 70 -5.11 5.65 -10.32
N LYS A 71 -5.67 6.74 -9.80
CA LYS A 71 -4.89 7.81 -9.15
C LYS A 71 -4.09 7.31 -7.96
N LYS A 72 -4.68 6.48 -7.10
CA LYS A 72 -3.99 5.90 -5.95
C LYS A 72 -2.94 4.88 -6.35
N MET A 73 -3.21 4.06 -7.37
CA MET A 73 -2.23 3.13 -7.94
C MET A 73 -1.00 3.89 -8.41
N GLU A 74 -1.19 4.97 -9.17
CA GLU A 74 -0.11 5.82 -9.66
C GLU A 74 0.72 6.37 -8.49
N ASN A 75 0.06 7.04 -7.53
CA ASN A 75 0.73 7.66 -6.39
C ASN A 75 1.49 6.62 -5.53
N TYR A 76 0.83 5.53 -5.12
CA TYR A 76 1.45 4.55 -4.23
C TYR A 76 2.55 3.73 -4.91
N SER A 77 2.41 3.43 -6.19
CA SER A 77 3.48 2.75 -6.93
C SER A 77 4.72 3.63 -7.06
N SER A 78 4.54 4.92 -7.33
CA SER A 78 5.64 5.90 -7.40
C SER A 78 6.31 6.11 -6.04
N LEU A 79 5.54 6.30 -4.96
CA LEU A 79 6.09 6.43 -3.61
C LEU A 79 6.89 5.20 -3.17
N TYR A 80 6.36 4.00 -3.44
CA TYR A 80 7.08 2.76 -3.13
C TYR A 80 8.42 2.68 -3.88
N ALA A 81 8.42 3.02 -5.17
CA ALA A 81 9.63 2.99 -5.99
C ALA A 81 10.67 3.98 -5.45
N GLN A 82 10.28 5.22 -5.15
CA GLN A 82 11.17 6.23 -4.57
C GLN A 82 11.74 5.79 -3.21
N GLN A 83 10.91 5.27 -2.31
CA GLN A 83 11.35 4.86 -0.96
C GLN A 83 12.34 3.68 -1.00
N ASN A 84 12.25 2.81 -2.01
CA ASN A 84 13.05 1.59 -2.15
C ASN A 84 14.17 1.70 -3.20
N ARG A 85 14.28 2.84 -3.89
CA ARG A 85 15.36 3.16 -4.82
C ARG A 85 16.72 2.95 -4.14
N GLN A 86 17.65 2.27 -4.81
CA GLN A 86 18.97 1.86 -4.28
C GLN A 86 18.96 0.94 -3.04
N LYS A 87 17.78 0.60 -2.48
CA LYS A 87 17.65 -0.32 -1.34
C LYS A 87 17.21 -1.71 -1.75
N LYS A 88 16.49 -1.82 -2.88
CA LYS A 88 15.98 -3.08 -3.42
C LYS A 88 16.21 -3.17 -4.91
N SER A 89 16.61 -4.35 -5.36
CA SER A 89 16.61 -4.69 -6.78
C SER A 89 15.21 -5.01 -7.29
N SER A 90 14.96 -4.74 -8.57
CA SER A 90 13.72 -5.07 -9.26
C SER A 90 14.02 -5.51 -10.69
N SER A 91 13.10 -6.28 -11.27
CA SER A 91 13.14 -6.71 -12.67
C SER A 91 11.73 -7.00 -13.17
N LEU A 92 11.52 -7.00 -14.49
CA LEU A 92 10.25 -7.39 -15.11
C LEU A 92 9.74 -8.76 -14.61
N LEU A 93 10.62 -9.77 -14.56
CA LEU A 93 10.26 -11.11 -14.06
C LEU A 93 9.81 -11.07 -12.59
N LYS A 94 10.51 -10.29 -11.76
CA LYS A 94 10.14 -10.11 -10.35
C LYS A 94 8.80 -9.39 -10.22
N ALA A 95 8.55 -8.38 -11.05
CA ALA A 95 7.28 -7.65 -11.08
C ALA A 95 6.11 -8.58 -11.45
N LEU A 96 6.27 -9.41 -12.49
CA LEU A 96 5.27 -10.40 -12.91
C LEU A 96 4.98 -11.42 -11.82
N LEU A 97 6.02 -12.08 -11.27
CA LEU A 97 5.84 -13.10 -10.22
C LEU A 97 5.18 -12.52 -8.97
N LYS A 98 5.60 -11.32 -8.53
CA LYS A 98 5.00 -10.66 -7.36
C LYS A 98 3.57 -10.21 -7.63
N SER A 99 3.26 -9.71 -8.81
CA SER A 99 1.91 -9.32 -9.21
C SER A 99 0.97 -10.53 -9.22
N SER A 100 1.34 -11.62 -9.90
CA SER A 100 0.56 -12.85 -9.97
C SER A 100 0.31 -13.45 -8.58
N TYR A 101 1.35 -13.51 -7.75
CA TYR A 101 1.19 -13.96 -6.37
C TYR A 101 0.27 -13.03 -5.55
N THR A 102 0.36 -11.72 -5.76
CA THR A 102 -0.52 -10.76 -5.06
C THR A 102 -1.98 -10.93 -5.47
N PHE A 103 -2.25 -11.14 -6.76
CA PHE A 103 -3.60 -11.48 -7.22
C PHE A 103 -4.09 -12.77 -6.56
N PHE A 104 -3.29 -13.84 -6.65
CA PHE A 104 -3.66 -15.15 -6.10
C PHE A 104 -3.95 -15.06 -4.59
N LYS A 105 -3.06 -14.39 -3.84
CA LYS A 105 -3.23 -14.16 -2.41
C LYS A 105 -4.50 -13.34 -2.12
N SER A 106 -4.71 -12.22 -2.81
CA SER A 106 -5.85 -11.33 -2.58
C SER A 106 -7.18 -12.01 -2.91
N TYR A 107 -7.22 -12.71 -4.05
CA TYR A 107 -8.46 -13.28 -4.55
C TYR A 107 -8.81 -14.59 -3.85
N PHE A 108 -7.87 -15.54 -3.77
CA PHE A 108 -8.13 -16.88 -3.22
C PHE A 108 -7.84 -16.97 -1.72
N LEU A 109 -6.62 -16.63 -1.29
CA LEU A 109 -6.21 -16.83 0.12
C LEU A 109 -6.93 -15.88 1.07
N GLN A 110 -7.15 -14.64 0.62
CA GLN A 110 -7.87 -13.61 1.36
C GLN A 110 -9.35 -13.57 0.95
N LYS A 111 -9.86 -14.62 0.32
CA LYS A 111 -11.29 -14.83 0.03
C LYS A 111 -11.96 -13.67 -0.71
N GLY A 112 -11.21 -12.93 -1.53
CA GLY A 112 -11.76 -11.88 -2.39
C GLY A 112 -12.85 -12.39 -3.33
N PHE A 113 -12.80 -13.66 -3.76
CA PHE A 113 -13.87 -14.24 -4.56
C PHE A 113 -15.25 -14.25 -3.87
N LEU A 114 -15.32 -14.24 -2.53
CA LEU A 114 -16.58 -14.14 -1.78
C LEU A 114 -17.22 -12.76 -1.90
N ASP A 115 -16.42 -11.73 -2.19
CA ASP A 115 -16.91 -10.39 -2.48
C ASP A 115 -17.35 -10.23 -3.95
N GLY A 116 -17.37 -11.30 -4.75
CA GLY A 116 -17.89 -11.31 -6.11
C GLY A 116 -17.15 -10.35 -7.04
N ARG A 117 -17.90 -9.55 -7.81
CA ARG A 117 -17.34 -8.58 -8.77
C ARG A 117 -16.38 -7.59 -8.10
N GLU A 118 -16.76 -7.04 -6.95
CA GLU A 118 -15.94 -6.05 -6.22
C GLU A 118 -14.62 -6.66 -5.76
N GLY A 119 -14.65 -7.90 -5.28
CA GLY A 119 -13.45 -8.60 -4.83
C GLY A 119 -12.48 -8.93 -5.97
N PHE A 120 -13.00 -9.24 -7.16
CA PHE A 120 -12.16 -9.38 -8.36
C PHE A 120 -11.51 -8.06 -8.75
N ILE A 121 -12.28 -6.96 -8.81
CA ILE A 121 -11.77 -5.61 -9.14
C ILE A 121 -10.66 -5.21 -8.17
N ILE A 122 -10.87 -5.38 -6.86
CA ILE A 122 -9.88 -5.03 -5.83
C ILE A 122 -8.64 -5.91 -5.93
N SER A 123 -8.80 -7.22 -6.15
CA SER A 123 -7.66 -8.13 -6.27
C SER A 123 -6.82 -7.83 -7.51
N ASN A 124 -7.47 -7.49 -8.63
CA ASN A 124 -6.79 -7.04 -9.83
C ASN A 124 -6.06 -5.71 -9.61
N TYR A 125 -6.70 -4.75 -8.95
CA TYR A 125 -6.07 -3.49 -8.55
C TYR A 125 -4.82 -3.69 -7.68
N ASN A 126 -4.89 -4.58 -6.68
CA ASN A 126 -3.75 -4.90 -5.82
C ASN A 126 -2.58 -5.51 -6.62
N ALA A 127 -2.89 -6.35 -7.60
CA ALA A 127 -1.91 -6.97 -8.48
C ALA A 127 -1.24 -5.91 -9.39
N GLN A 128 -2.04 -5.09 -10.09
CA GLN A 128 -1.54 -4.01 -10.94
C GLN A 128 -0.68 -3.01 -10.16
N THR A 129 -1.12 -2.60 -8.96
CA THR A 129 -0.31 -1.73 -8.08
C THR A 129 1.03 -2.37 -7.74
N THR A 130 1.06 -3.68 -7.50
CA THR A 130 2.31 -4.42 -7.26
C THR A 130 3.17 -4.56 -8.50
N PHE A 131 2.57 -4.74 -9.67
CA PHE A 131 3.30 -4.78 -10.93
C PHE A 131 4.02 -3.45 -11.20
N TYR A 132 3.26 -2.35 -11.22
CA TYR A 132 3.80 -1.02 -11.55
C TYR A 132 4.80 -0.52 -10.52
N LYS A 133 4.62 -0.80 -9.21
CA LYS A 133 5.60 -0.36 -8.21
C LYS A 133 6.98 -1.01 -8.38
N TYR A 134 7.03 -2.26 -8.87
CA TYR A 134 8.29 -2.94 -9.15
C TYR A 134 8.90 -2.50 -10.48
N LEU A 135 8.09 -2.24 -11.52
CA LEU A 135 8.60 -1.67 -12.77
C LEU A 135 9.19 -0.27 -12.58
N LYS A 136 8.48 0.62 -11.88
CA LYS A 136 8.99 1.96 -11.54
C LYS A 136 10.28 1.90 -10.72
N LEU A 137 10.40 0.92 -9.82
CA LEU A 137 11.63 0.71 -9.06
C LEU A 137 12.80 0.26 -9.95
N GLU A 138 12.54 -0.61 -10.93
CA GLU A 138 13.54 -1.03 -11.91
C GLU A 138 14.01 0.18 -12.75
N GLU A 139 13.06 0.95 -13.28
CA GLU A 139 13.34 2.18 -14.05
C GLU A 139 14.23 3.15 -13.26
N LEU A 140 13.85 3.50 -12.03
CA LEU A 140 14.62 4.42 -11.19
C LEU A 140 16.03 3.92 -10.85
N ASN A 141 16.19 2.61 -10.61
CA ASN A 141 17.48 2.01 -10.32
C ASN A 141 18.40 2.00 -11.56
N LEU A 142 17.84 1.75 -12.76
CA LEU A 142 18.58 1.82 -14.01
C LEU A 142 19.00 3.26 -14.34
N SER A 143 18.12 4.24 -14.15
CA SER A 143 18.46 5.66 -14.35
C SER A 143 19.62 6.10 -13.45
N ASP A 144 19.63 5.67 -12.17
CA ASP A 144 20.75 5.96 -11.26
C ASP A 144 22.05 5.30 -11.69
N ALA A 145 22.00 4.04 -12.14
CA ALA A 145 23.17 3.34 -12.63
C ALA A 145 23.78 4.09 -13.81
N THR A 146 22.95 4.53 -14.77
CA THR A 146 23.38 5.35 -15.91
C THR A 146 23.96 6.70 -15.49
N LEU A 147 23.36 7.38 -14.51
CA LEU A 147 23.89 8.65 -14.00
C LEU A 147 25.25 8.46 -13.28
N SER A 148 25.43 7.33 -12.58
CA SER A 148 26.69 7.01 -11.91
C SER A 148 27.83 6.68 -12.88
N THR A 149 27.53 6.10 -14.04
CA THR A 149 28.53 5.81 -15.08
C THR A 149 28.92 7.06 -15.86
N LEU A 150 28.02 8.04 -16.02
CA LEU A 150 28.27 9.31 -16.70
C LEU A 150 29.01 10.35 -15.84
N SER A 151 29.11 10.16 -14.53
CA SER A 151 29.86 11.03 -13.61
C SER A 151 31.07 10.29 -13.02
N PRO A 152 32.13 10.02 -13.79
CA PRO A 152 33.37 9.54 -13.20
C PRO A 152 33.90 10.66 -12.31
N ARG A 153 33.85 10.45 -10.99
CA ARG A 153 34.44 11.32 -9.97
C ARG A 153 35.77 11.89 -10.48
N ARG A 154 35.85 13.21 -10.61
CA ARG A 154 37.12 13.95 -10.50
C ARG A 154 37.74 13.55 -9.17
N LYS A 155 38.69 12.61 -9.21
CA LYS A 155 39.61 12.37 -8.10
C LYS A 155 40.37 13.68 -7.89
N ARG A 156 40.15 14.34 -6.75
CA ARG A 156 41.09 15.29 -6.16
C ARG A 156 41.77 14.56 -5.01
#